data_AF-A0A7X7EQH0-F1
#
_entry.id   AF-A0A7X7EQH0-F1
#
_cell.length_a   1.000
_cell.length_b   1.000
_cell.length_c   1.000
_cell.angle_alpha   90.00
_cell.angle_beta   90.00
_cell.angle_gamma   90.00
#
_symmetry.space_group_name_H-M   'P 1'
#
loop_
_entity.id
_entity.type
_entity.pdbx_description
1 polymer ?
#
loop_
_entity_poly.entity_id
_entity_poly.type
_entity_poly.pdbx_seq_one_letter_code
_entity_poly.pdbx_strand_id
1 'polypeptide(L)' 'MKMNMAKELAALGRMTVTQLREKHVEVFGEATRSGNKDYLRKRIAWRIQANAHGDLSERARRR' A
#
# COMPACT_ATOMS: atom_id res chain seq x y z
N MET A 1 3.71 3.57 -16.94
CA MET A 1 5.10 3.84 -16.49
C MET A 1 5.48 2.86 -15.39
N LYS A 2 6.07 1.70 -15.72
CA LYS A 2 6.36 0.58 -14.79
C LYS A 2 7.59 0.79 -13.88
N MET A 3 8.24 1.95 -13.92
CA MET A 3 9.57 2.17 -13.32
C MET A 3 9.61 2.55 -11.83
N ASN A 4 8.47 2.64 -11.14
CA ASN A 4 8.46 3.17 -9.76
C ASN A 4 8.21 2.13 -8.66
N MET A 5 7.86 0.88 -8.98
CA MET A 5 7.50 -0.13 -7.96
C MET A 5 8.64 -0.41 -6.97
N ALA A 6 9.86 -0.64 -7.44
CA ALA A 6 11.00 -0.88 -6.56
C ALA A 6 11.32 0.33 -5.67
N LYS A 7 11.18 1.54 -6.21
CA LYS A 7 11.37 2.80 -5.48
C LYS A 7 10.31 2.99 -4.39
N GLU A 8 9.06 2.69 -4.71
CA GLU A 8 7.96 2.76 -3.74
C GLU A 8 8.13 1.72 -2.63
N LEU A 9 8.49 0.48 -2.96
CA LEU A 9 8.76 -0.57 -1.98
C LEU A 9 9.93 -0.21 -1.05
N ALA A 10 10.98 0.41 -1.59
CA ALA A 10 12.10 0.92 -0.80
C ALA A 10 11.67 2.08 0.11
N ALA A 11 10.81 2.98 -0.38
CA ALA A 11 10.26 4.08 0.40
C ALA A 11 9.41 3.59 1.57
N LEU A 12 8.59 2.55 1.39
CA LEU A 12 7.79 1.95 2.48
C LEU A 12 8.65 1.47 3.65
N GLY A 13 9.88 1.05 3.40
CA GLY A 13 10.80 0.62 4.46
C GLY A 13 11.28 1.76 5.36
N ARG A 14 11.29 3.00 4.84
CA ARG A 14 11.77 4.19 5.55
C ARG A 14 10.63 4.99 6.20
N MET A 15 9.39 4.69 5.85
CA MET A 15 8.22 5.40 6.38
C MET A 15 7.96 5.10 7.87
N THR A 16 7.44 6.09 8.57
CA THR A 16 6.88 5.94 9.92
C THR A 16 5.49 5.29 9.86
N VAL A 17 4.96 4.86 11.00
CA VAL A 17 3.60 4.30 11.07
C VAL A 17 2.57 5.32 10.58
N THR A 18 2.70 6.60 10.94
CA THR A 18 1.82 7.68 10.47
C THR A 18 1.84 7.81 8.95
N GLN A 19 3.02 7.86 8.35
CA GLN A 19 3.19 7.93 6.90
C GLN A 19 2.62 6.69 6.20
N LEU A 20 2.79 5.50 6.79
CA LEU A 20 2.18 4.28 6.26
C LEU A 20 0.65 4.32 6.34
N ARG A 21 0.05 4.96 7.35
CA ARG A 21 -1.41 5.13 7.44
C ARG A 21 -1.92 6.12 6.40
N GLU A 22 -1.22 7.22 6.18
CA GLU A 22 -1.53 8.18 5.10
C GLU A 22 -1.45 7.49 3.73
N LYS A 23 -0.35 6.75 3.49
CA LYS A 23 -0.18 5.97 2.26
C LYS A 23 -1.28 4.93 2.12
N HIS A 24 -1.69 4.25 3.19
CA HIS A 24 -2.81 3.33 3.16
C HIS A 24 -4.10 3.99 2.67
N VAL A 25 -4.43 5.19 3.15
CA VAL A 25 -5.58 5.96 2.68
C VAL A 25 -5.43 6.32 1.19
N GLU A 26 -4.23 6.72 0.74
CA GLU A 26 -3.96 7.02 -0.67
C GLU A 26 -4.23 5.82 -1.60
N VAL A 27 -3.81 4.61 -1.21
CA VAL A 27 -3.94 3.42 -2.08
C VAL A 27 -5.23 2.63 -1.89
N PHE A 28 -5.90 2.74 -0.74
CA PHE A 28 -7.13 2.00 -0.43
C PHE A 28 -8.37 2.88 -0.32
N GLY A 29 -8.22 4.20 -0.15
CA GLY A 29 -9.33 5.13 0.08
C GLY A 29 -9.86 5.14 1.53
N GLU A 30 -9.35 4.27 2.40
CA GLU A 30 -9.87 4.05 3.74
C GLU A 30 -8.78 4.17 4.81
N ALA A 31 -9.15 4.77 5.94
CA ALA A 31 -8.30 4.86 7.11
C ALA A 31 -8.19 3.51 7.81
N THR A 32 -6.96 3.11 8.12
CA THR A 32 -6.72 1.91 8.92
C THR A 32 -6.65 2.23 10.41
N ARG A 33 -7.27 1.37 11.23
CA ARG A 33 -7.17 1.36 12.69
C ARG A 33 -5.90 0.66 13.18
N SER A 34 -5.21 -0.07 12.32
CA SER A 34 -3.99 -0.81 12.67
C SER A 34 -2.80 0.14 12.78
N GLY A 35 -2.07 0.08 13.90
CA GLY A 35 -0.76 0.72 14.08
C GLY A 35 0.42 -0.20 13.78
N ASN A 36 0.18 -1.45 13.36
CA ASN A 36 1.25 -2.41 13.11
C ASN A 36 2.01 -2.05 11.82
N LYS A 37 3.26 -1.60 12.00
CA LYS A 37 4.13 -1.14 10.92
C LYS A 37 4.33 -2.20 9.82
N ASP A 38 4.61 -3.43 10.21
CA ASP A 38 4.89 -4.53 9.27
C ASP A 38 3.64 -4.93 8.49
N TYR A 39 2.49 -4.93 9.16
CA TYR A 39 1.20 -5.15 8.50
C TYR A 39 0.94 -4.09 7.44
N LEU A 40 1.07 -2.81 7.78
CA LEU A 40 0.84 -1.71 6.84
C LEU A 40 1.80 -1.79 5.65
N ARG A 41 3.09 -2.01 5.91
CA ARG A 41 4.10 -2.16 4.87
C ARG A 41 3.76 -3.30 3.90
N LYS A 42 3.44 -4.49 4.41
CA LYS A 42 3.08 -5.65 3.57
C LYS A 42 1.81 -5.39 2.76
N ARG A 43 0.79 -4.80 3.39
CA ARG A 43 -0.51 -4.54 2.76
C ARG A 43 -0.41 -3.51 1.63
N ILE A 44 0.31 -2.42 1.86
CA ILE A 44 0.56 -1.37 0.87
C ILE A 44 1.45 -1.88 -0.25
N ALA A 45 2.53 -2.60 0.09
CA ALA A 45 3.42 -3.22 -0.88
C ALA A 45 2.62 -4.10 -1.85
N TRP A 46 1.77 -4.98 -1.33
CA TRP A 46 0.92 -5.86 -2.13
C TRP A 46 -0.02 -5.08 -3.08
N ARG A 47 -0.65 -4.01 -2.59
CA ARG A 47 -1.52 -3.16 -3.43
C ARG A 47 -0.75 -2.50 -4.57
N ILE A 48 0.44 -1.98 -4.30
CA ILE A 48 1.30 -1.37 -5.32
C ILE A 48 1.65 -2.39 -6.41
N GLN A 49 2.01 -3.63 -6.05
CA GLN A 49 2.32 -4.67 -7.04
C GLN A 49 1.08 -4.99 -7.87
N ALA A 50 -0.08 -5.18 -7.24
CA ALA A 50 -1.31 -5.52 -7.95
C ALA A 50 -1.75 -4.42 -8.94
N ASN A 51 -1.64 -3.15 -8.55
CA ASN A 51 -1.92 -2.02 -9.43
C ASN A 51 -0.96 -1.99 -10.64
N ALA A 52 0.31 -2.38 -10.45
CA ALA A 52 1.31 -2.43 -11.52
C ALA A 52 1.13 -3.63 -12.47
N HIS A 53 0.53 -4.73 -12.00
CA HIS A 53 0.37 -5.97 -12.74
C HIS A 53 -0.98 -6.12 -13.48
N GLY A 54 -1.89 -5.14 -13.41
CA GLY A 54 -3.12 -5.15 -14.21
C GLY A 54 -4.41 -5.51 -13.47
N ASP A 55 -4.50 -5.10 -12.20
CA ASP A 55 -5.69 -5.02 -11.35
C ASP A 55 -6.11 -6.29 -10.60
N LEU A 56 -6.43 -6.08 -9.31
CA LEU A 56 -7.24 -6.99 -8.51
C LEU A 56 -8.68 -6.55 -8.70
N SER A 57 -9.34 -7.10 -9.71
CA SER A 57 -10.75 -6.83 -9.99
C SER A 57 -11.60 -7.02 -8.71
N GLU A 58 -12.31 -5.96 -8.31
CA GLU A 58 -13.45 -5.90 -7.38
C GLU A 58 -13.34 -6.43 -5.95
N ARG A 59 -12.61 -7.51 -5.63
CA ARG A 59 -12.63 -8.11 -4.27
C ARG A 59 -12.04 -7.21 -3.19
N ALA A 60 -11.09 -6.36 -3.56
CA ALA A 60 -10.44 -5.43 -2.64
C ALA A 60 -11.22 -4.11 -2.46
N ARG A 61 -12.34 -3.91 -3.18
CA ARG A 61 -13.27 -2.78 -3.03
C ARG A 61 -14.48 -3.11 -2.14
N ARG A 62 -14.67 -4.40 -1.80
CA ARG A 62 -15.84 -4.90 -1.03
C ARG A 62 -15.51 -5.31 0.42
N ARG A 63 -14.36 -4.94 1.00
CA ARG A 63 -14.02 -5.30 2.38
C ARG A 63 -13.32 -4.17 3.11
#